data_AF-A0A258CRY6-F1
#
_entry.id   AF-A0A258CRY6-F1
#
_cell.length_a   1.000
_cell.length_b   1.000
_cell.length_c   1.000
_cell.angle_alpha   90.00
_cell.angle_beta   90.00
_cell.angle_gamma   90.00
#
_symmetry.space_group_name_H-M   'P 1'
#
loop_
_entity.id
_entity.type
_entity.pdbx_description
1 polymer ?
#
loop_
_entity_poly.entity_id
_entity_poly.type
_entity_poly.pdbx_seq_one_letter_code
_entity_poly.pdbx_strand_id
1 'polypeptide(L)'
;RISNDLFDLGADLSTPDTGAPPAYEPLRIVSAQVDRIEADIDRLNETLAPLRSFVLPGGTPAATHLHLARTVSRRAERLMTELAQTPGEIVGQPALQYVNRLSDFLFVASRYLNARAGGDVLWVPGQNR
;
A
#
# COMPACT_ATOMS: atom_id res chain seq x y z
N ARG A 1 5.96 9.73 -7.48
CA ARG A 1 6.87 8.64 -7.05
C ARG A 1 6.13 7.32 -6.98
N ILE A 2 5.21 7.12 -6.02
CA ILE A 2 4.43 5.87 -5.88
C ILE A 2 3.83 5.37 -7.19
N SER A 3 3.26 6.24 -8.03
CA SER A 3 2.74 5.84 -9.34
C SER A 3 3.80 5.23 -10.27
N ASN A 4 5.05 5.70 -10.24
CA ASN A 4 6.15 5.09 -10.99
C ASN A 4 6.53 3.74 -10.39
N ASP A 5 6.65 3.64 -9.06
CA ASP A 5 6.93 2.36 -8.40
C ASP A 5 5.83 1.32 -8.70
N LEU A 6 4.58 1.74 -8.90
CA LEU A 6 3.49 0.87 -9.34
C LEU A 6 3.64 0.39 -10.79
N PHE A 7 4.26 1.19 -11.68
CA PHE A 7 4.64 0.73 -13.01
C PHE A 7 5.81 -0.24 -12.95
N ASP A 8 6.80 0.00 -12.09
CA ASP A 8 7.90 -0.94 -11.85
C ASP A 8 7.36 -2.28 -11.32
N LEU A 9 6.41 -2.24 -10.38
CA LEU A 9 5.71 -3.42 -9.88
C LEU A 9 4.94 -4.15 -10.98
N GLY A 10 4.29 -3.42 -11.88
CA GLY A 10 3.62 -4.01 -13.04
C GLY A 10 4.60 -4.70 -13.99
N ALA A 11 5.77 -4.11 -14.23
CA ALA A 11 6.84 -4.71 -15.03
C ALA A 11 7.41 -5.98 -14.36
N ASP A 12 7.61 -5.95 -13.04
CA ASP A 12 8.06 -7.08 -12.25
C ASP A 12 7.08 -8.27 -12.37
N LEU A 13 5.79 -8.03 -12.10
CA LEU A 13 4.75 -9.06 -12.14
C LEU A 13 4.48 -9.62 -13.55
N SER A 14 4.74 -8.84 -14.60
CA SER A 14 4.53 -9.26 -15.98
C SER A 14 5.76 -9.89 -16.64
N THR A 15 6.88 -9.98 -15.90
CA THR A 15 8.13 -10.59 -16.37
C THR A 15 8.47 -11.80 -15.49
N PRO A 16 7.93 -13.01 -15.79
CA PRO A 16 8.16 -14.19 -14.96
C PRO A 16 9.64 -14.54 -14.82
N ASP A 17 10.05 -14.96 -13.62
CA ASP A 17 11.35 -15.60 -13.44
C ASP A 17 11.25 -17.06 -13.88
N THR A 18 11.92 -17.37 -15.00
CA THR A 18 11.91 -18.71 -15.60
C THR A 18 13.12 -19.55 -15.18
N GLY A 19 14.02 -19.02 -14.34
CA GLY A 19 15.30 -19.64 -14.00
C GLY A 19 16.32 -19.66 -15.15
N ALA A 20 15.96 -19.19 -16.34
CA ALA A 20 16.88 -19.01 -17.45
C ALA A 20 17.60 -17.65 -17.36
N PRO A 21 18.85 -17.54 -17.85
CA PRO A 21 19.55 -16.25 -17.92
C PRO A 21 18.70 -15.24 -18.70
N PRO A 22 18.38 -14.08 -18.12
CA PRO A 22 17.55 -13.11 -18.80
C PRO A 22 18.33 -12.41 -19.93
N ALA A 23 17.64 -12.05 -21.00
CA ALA A 23 18.25 -11.34 -22.14
C ALA A 23 18.68 -9.90 -21.79
N TYR A 24 18.08 -9.33 -20.73
CA TYR A 24 18.38 -8.02 -20.16
C TYR A 24 18.02 -8.03 -18.69
N GLU A 25 18.59 -7.09 -17.90
CA GLU A 25 18.25 -6.96 -16.48
C GLU A 25 16.75 -6.61 -16.33
N PRO A 26 15.93 -7.50 -15.73
CA PRO A 26 14.51 -7.22 -15.59
C PRO A 26 14.27 -6.15 -14.53
N LEU A 27 13.26 -5.32 -14.74
CA LEU A 27 12.82 -4.36 -13.73
C LEU A 27 12.11 -5.11 -12.60
N ARG A 28 12.62 -4.95 -11.37
CA ARG A 28 12.09 -5.61 -10.17
C ARG A 28 11.85 -4.58 -9.09
N ILE A 29 10.85 -4.82 -8.23
CA ILE A 29 10.76 -4.09 -6.97
C ILE A 29 11.93 -4.52 -6.08
N VAL A 30 12.59 -3.54 -5.47
CA VAL A 30 13.75 -3.76 -4.59
C VAL A 30 13.46 -3.31 -3.17
N SER A 31 14.19 -3.84 -2.19
CA SER A 31 14.03 -3.49 -0.77
C SER A 31 14.13 -1.98 -0.51
N ALA A 32 14.97 -1.25 -1.24
CA ALA A 32 15.07 0.20 -1.12
C ALA A 32 13.76 0.94 -1.45
N GLN A 33 12.85 0.38 -2.26
CA GLN A 33 11.51 0.95 -2.46
C GLN A 33 10.63 0.73 -1.23
N VAL A 34 10.74 -0.43 -0.58
CA VAL A 34 10.04 -0.77 0.67
C VAL A 34 10.52 0.15 1.81
N ASP A 35 11.83 0.26 2.00
CA ASP A 35 12.41 1.10 3.06
C ASP A 35 11.99 2.57 2.91
N ARG A 36 11.88 3.06 1.67
CA ARG A 36 11.44 4.43 1.38
C ARG A 36 9.99 4.67 1.76
N ILE A 37 9.08 3.74 1.44
CA ILE A 37 7.66 3.92 1.79
C ILE A 37 7.44 3.75 3.31
N GLU A 38 8.22 2.91 3.97
CA GLU A 38 8.25 2.82 5.44
C GLU A 38 8.70 4.14 6.08
N ALA A 39 9.78 4.75 5.57
CA ALA A 39 10.22 6.07 6.05
C ALA A 39 9.17 7.18 5.80
N ASP A 40 8.42 7.11 4.69
CA ASP A 40 7.32 8.05 4.45
C ASP A 40 6.15 7.84 5.43
N ILE A 41 5.84 6.60 5.78
CA ILE A 41 4.84 6.25 6.80
C ILE A 41 5.22 6.89 8.13
N ASP A 42 6.44 6.64 8.60
CA ASP A 42 6.94 7.15 9.88
C ASP A 42 6.83 8.67 9.95
N ARG A 43 7.34 9.37 8.92
CA ARG A 43 7.29 10.83 8.84
C ARG A 43 5.87 11.40 8.92
N LEU A 44 4.89 10.75 8.28
CA LEU A 44 3.51 11.22 8.34
C LEU A 44 2.88 10.90 9.70
N ASN A 45 3.24 9.76 10.29
CA ASN A 45 2.68 9.27 11.53
C ASN A 45 3.16 10.04 12.77
N GLU A 46 4.36 10.63 12.73
CA GLU A 46 4.97 11.42 13.82
C GLU A 46 4.04 12.49 14.42
N THR A 47 3.19 13.11 13.59
CA THR A 47 2.32 14.20 14.00
C THR A 47 0.89 13.75 14.36
N LEU A 48 0.59 12.46 14.24
CA LEU A 48 -0.76 11.95 14.42
C LEU A 48 -1.02 11.56 15.87
N ALA A 49 -2.18 11.94 16.37
CA ALA A 49 -2.67 11.43 17.64
C ALA A 49 -2.88 9.89 17.57
N PRO A 50 -2.62 9.16 18.67
CA PRO A 50 -2.91 7.73 18.74
C PRO A 50 -4.37 7.42 18.42
N LEU A 51 -4.58 6.36 17.64
CA LEU A 51 -5.91 5.94 17.21
C LEU A 51 -6.61 5.15 18.33
N ARG A 52 -7.85 5.52 18.66
CA ARG A 52 -8.63 4.90 19.76
C ARG A 52 -9.83 4.05 19.29
N SER A 53 -10.17 4.11 18.01
CA SER A 53 -11.21 3.30 17.35
C SER A 53 -10.87 3.18 15.86
N PHE A 54 -11.59 2.33 15.13
CA PHE A 54 -11.44 2.29 13.68
C PHE A 54 -11.86 3.62 13.03
N VAL A 55 -11.21 3.97 11.91
CA VAL A 55 -11.55 5.14 11.11
C VAL A 55 -12.57 4.74 10.05
N LEU A 56 -13.68 5.45 9.98
CA LEU A 56 -14.61 5.38 8.87
C LEU A 56 -14.04 6.16 7.68
N PRO A 57 -13.99 5.59 6.46
CA PRO A 57 -13.50 6.29 5.28
C PRO A 57 -14.30 7.58 5.03
N GLY A 58 -13.63 8.73 5.15
CA GLY A 58 -14.27 10.03 5.00
C GLY A 58 -13.37 11.19 5.41
N GLY A 59 -13.99 12.33 5.69
CA GLY A 59 -13.32 13.59 6.00
C GLY A 59 -13.13 14.43 4.74
N THR A 60 -11.90 14.82 4.44
CA THR A 60 -11.62 15.63 3.24
C THR A 60 -11.80 14.82 1.94
N PRO A 61 -12.06 15.46 0.79
CA PRO A 61 -12.09 14.78 -0.50
C PRO A 61 -10.80 14.00 -0.78
N ALA A 62 -9.64 14.57 -0.44
CA ALA A 62 -8.35 13.92 -0.64
C ALA A 62 -8.19 12.67 0.26
N ALA A 63 -8.53 12.76 1.55
CA ALA A 63 -8.48 11.61 2.46
C ALA A 63 -9.42 10.48 2.01
N THR A 64 -10.61 10.83 1.52
CA THR A 64 -11.58 9.87 0.96
C THR A 64 -10.99 9.11 -0.23
N HIS A 65 -10.35 9.82 -1.17
CA HIS A 65 -9.69 9.17 -2.31
C HIS A 65 -8.51 8.29 -1.89
N LEU A 66 -7.75 8.67 -0.86
CA LEU A 66 -6.69 7.83 -0.30
C LEU A 66 -7.26 6.55 0.33
N HIS A 67 -8.38 6.64 1.04
CA HIS A 67 -9.07 5.45 1.53
C HIS A 67 -9.56 4.52 0.41
N LEU A 68 -10.05 5.08 -0.71
CA LEU A 68 -10.39 4.29 -1.89
C LEU A 68 -9.15 3.61 -2.49
N ALA A 69 -8.08 4.37 -2.71
CA ALA A 69 -6.82 3.82 -3.22
C ALA A 69 -6.29 2.71 -2.30
N ARG A 70 -6.42 2.87 -0.97
CA ARG A 70 -6.02 1.87 0.01
C ARG A 70 -6.76 0.55 -0.18
N THR A 71 -8.08 0.57 -0.37
CA THR A 71 -8.83 -0.69 -0.57
C THR A 71 -8.50 -1.36 -1.90
N VAL A 72 -8.20 -0.58 -2.94
CA VAL A 72 -7.69 -1.08 -4.22
C VAL A 72 -6.29 -1.69 -4.07
N SER A 73 -5.38 -1.05 -3.34
CA SER A 73 -4.05 -1.60 -3.03
C SER A 73 -4.15 -2.94 -2.31
N ARG A 74 -5.04 -3.05 -1.30
CA ARG A 74 -5.29 -4.32 -0.60
C ARG A 74 -5.90 -5.38 -1.50
N ARG A 75 -6.64 -5.00 -2.55
CA ARG A 75 -7.13 -5.95 -3.55
C ARG A 75 -5.98 -6.47 -4.42
N ALA A 76 -5.08 -5.60 -4.86
CA ALA A 76 -3.88 -6.01 -5.59
C ALA A 76 -3.00 -6.94 -4.75
N GLU A 77 -2.77 -6.62 -3.47
CA GLU A 77 -2.03 -7.45 -2.52
C GLU A 77 -2.56 -8.90 -2.46
N ARG A 78 -3.88 -9.09 -2.39
CA ARG A 78 -4.49 -10.42 -2.35
C ARG A 78 -4.25 -11.21 -3.65
N LEU A 79 -4.40 -10.55 -4.81
CA LEU A 79 -4.15 -11.17 -6.11
C LEU A 79 -2.67 -11.57 -6.26
N MET A 80 -1.75 -10.70 -5.81
CA MET A 80 -0.32 -11.01 -5.82
C MET A 80 0.04 -12.16 -4.86
N THR A 81 -0.62 -12.22 -3.70
CA THR A 81 -0.44 -13.32 -2.75
C THR A 81 -0.94 -14.65 -3.32
N GLU A 82 -2.07 -14.62 -4.02
CA GLU A 82 -2.62 -15.80 -4.73
C GLU A 82 -1.67 -16.24 -5.87
N LEU A 83 -1.15 -15.29 -6.66
CA LEU A 83 -0.14 -15.57 -7.68
C LEU A 83 1.10 -16.22 -7.06
N ALA A 84 1.60 -15.70 -5.94
CA ALA A 84 2.76 -16.26 -5.23
C ALA A 84 2.53 -17.69 -4.69
N GLN A 85 1.28 -18.13 -4.57
CA GLN A 85 0.91 -19.48 -4.16
C GLN A 85 0.69 -20.42 -5.35
N THR A 86 0.72 -19.89 -6.58
CA THR A 86 0.50 -20.69 -7.79
C THR A 86 1.76 -21.49 -8.12
N PRO A 87 1.67 -22.83 -8.27
CA PRO A 87 2.83 -23.66 -8.57
C PRO A 87 3.55 -23.21 -9.86
N GLY A 88 4.85 -22.95 -9.75
CA GLY A 88 5.68 -22.51 -10.88
C GLY A 88 5.73 -21.00 -11.08
N GLU A 89 4.93 -20.22 -10.36
CA GLU A 89 4.99 -18.76 -10.36
C GLU A 89 5.93 -18.25 -9.26
N ILE A 90 6.72 -17.23 -9.57
CA ILE A 90 7.68 -16.62 -8.65
C ILE A 90 7.35 -15.13 -8.52
N VAL A 91 6.93 -14.72 -7.32
CA VAL A 91 6.70 -13.32 -6.98
C VAL A 91 7.75 -12.88 -5.97
N GLY A 92 8.48 -11.81 -6.27
CA GLY A 92 9.52 -11.28 -5.41
C GLY A 92 8.99 -10.84 -4.03
N GLN A 93 9.72 -11.19 -2.97
CA GLN A 93 9.38 -10.75 -1.60
C GLN A 93 9.27 -9.22 -1.48
N PRO A 94 10.17 -8.40 -2.06
CA PRO A 94 10.02 -6.94 -2.02
C PRO A 94 8.73 -6.44 -2.67
N ALA A 95 8.24 -7.08 -3.75
CA ALA A 95 6.99 -6.70 -4.41
C ALA A 95 5.78 -6.90 -3.48
N LEU A 96 5.72 -8.05 -2.80
CA LEU A 96 4.67 -8.35 -1.81
C LEU A 96 4.73 -7.39 -0.61
N GLN A 97 5.93 -7.10 -0.10
CA GLN A 97 6.13 -6.15 0.99
C GLN A 97 5.73 -4.73 0.58
N TYR A 98 6.10 -4.29 -0.62
CA TYR A 98 5.79 -2.95 -1.12
C TYR A 98 4.28 -2.73 -1.23
N VAL A 99 3.52 -3.65 -1.83
CA VAL A 99 2.06 -3.50 -1.97
C VAL A 99 1.33 -3.56 -0.61
N ASN A 100 1.86 -4.34 0.35
CA ASN A 100 1.38 -4.38 1.73
C ASN A 100 1.58 -3.02 2.41
N ARG A 101 2.81 -2.48 2.39
CA ARG A 101 3.17 -1.17 2.96
C ARG A 101 2.50 0.00 2.27
N LEU A 102 2.22 -0.10 0.97
CA LEU A 102 1.44 0.91 0.26
C LEU A 102 0.05 1.11 0.89
N SER A 103 -0.58 0.03 1.36
CA SER A 103 -1.87 0.16 2.04
C SER A 103 -1.76 0.87 3.41
N ASP A 104 -0.65 0.69 4.13
CA ASP A 104 -0.35 1.39 5.38
C ASP A 104 -0.08 2.88 5.12
N PHE A 105 0.75 3.19 4.11
CA PHE A 105 1.02 4.57 3.68
C PHE A 105 -0.27 5.31 3.32
N LEU A 106 -1.14 4.70 2.50
CA LEU A 106 -2.39 5.33 2.10
C LEU A 106 -3.33 5.58 3.30
N PHE A 107 -3.30 4.71 4.31
CA PHE A 107 -4.03 4.92 5.55
C PHE A 107 -3.46 6.07 6.38
N VAL A 108 -2.15 6.08 6.62
CA VAL A 108 -1.50 7.15 7.41
C VAL A 108 -1.62 8.50 6.70
N ALA A 109 -1.47 8.54 5.38
CA ALA A 109 -1.65 9.74 4.58
C ALA A 109 -3.09 10.27 4.65
N SER A 110 -4.12 9.41 4.64
CA SER A 110 -5.51 9.86 4.78
C SER A 110 -5.75 10.51 6.14
N ARG A 111 -5.25 9.88 7.20
CA ARG A 111 -5.30 10.42 8.57
C ARG A 111 -4.55 11.74 8.71
N TYR A 112 -3.38 11.85 8.10
CA TYR A 112 -2.60 13.08 8.10
C TYR A 112 -3.35 14.26 7.47
N LEU A 113 -4.05 14.03 6.37
CA LEU A 113 -4.87 15.08 5.75
C LEU A 113 -6.07 15.45 6.63
N ASN A 114 -6.75 14.46 7.21
CA ASN A 114 -7.88 14.69 8.10
C ASN A 114 -7.47 15.41 9.39
N ALA A 115 -6.32 15.08 9.99
CA ALA A 115 -5.81 15.75 11.19
C ALA A 115 -5.65 17.27 10.98
N ARG A 116 -5.36 17.71 9.76
CA ARG A 116 -5.25 19.12 9.37
C ARG A 116 -6.59 19.78 9.02
N ALA A 117 -7.68 19.01 9.05
CA ALA A 117 -9.02 19.41 8.62
C ALA A 117 -10.12 19.02 9.63
N GLY A 118 -9.77 18.86 10.92
CA GLY A 118 -10.74 18.60 12.00
C GLY A 118 -10.74 17.17 12.55
N GLY A 119 -9.92 16.28 12.00
CA GLY A 119 -9.71 14.92 12.50
C GLY A 119 -10.43 13.83 11.71
N ASP A 120 -10.15 12.58 12.09
CA ASP A 120 -10.76 11.39 11.49
C ASP A 120 -12.20 11.19 11.98
N VAL A 121 -13.05 10.62 11.12
CA VAL A 121 -14.36 10.12 11.52
C VAL A 121 -14.18 8.76 12.18
N LEU A 122 -14.44 8.66 13.47
CA LEU A 122 -14.27 7.41 14.22
C LEU A 122 -15.54 6.56 14.19
N TRP A 123 -15.36 5.26 14.03
CA TRP A 123 -16.43 4.28 14.16
C TRP A 123 -16.91 4.19 15.60
N VAL A 124 -18.23 4.19 15.78
CA VAL A 124 -18.91 3.99 17.06
C VAL A 124 -19.53 2.59 17.07
N PRO A 125 -19.05 1.65 17.89
CA PRO A 125 -19.59 0.30 17.96
C PRO A 125 -21.10 0.31 18.26
N GLY A 126 -21.89 -0.37 17.42
CA GLY A 126 -23.33 -0.53 17.63
C GLY A 126 -24.17 0.73 17.39
N GLN A 127 -23.63 1.81 16.81
CA GLN A 127 -24.36 3.07 16.63
C GLN A 127 -25.74 2.94 15.95
N ASN A 128 -25.87 1.98 15.03
CA ASN A 128 -27.09 1.75 14.25
C ASN A 128 -27.85 0.48 14.67
N ARG A 129 -27.57 -0.09 15.85
CA ARG A 129 -28.21 -1.30 16.38
C ARG A 129 -29.18 -0.97 17.50
#